data_AF-A0A225VWN6-F1
#
_entry.id   AF-A0A225VWN6-F1
#
_cell.length_a   1.000
_cell.length_b   1.000
_cell.length_c   1.000
_cell.angle_alpha   90.00
_cell.angle_beta   90.00
_cell.angle_gamma   90.00
#
_symmetry.space_group_name_H-M   'P 1'
#
loop_
_entity.id
_entity.type
_entity.pdbx_description
1 polymer ?
#
loop_
_entity_poly.entity_id
_entity_poly.type
_entity_poly.pdbx_seq_one_letter_code
_entity_poly.pdbx_strand_id
1 'polypeptide(L)' 'MLARQTARLARQTRAYSGLVNKESHIVADQKLFATVKRPTYIKRDSDVPLLTGMLVGLGLGFVQIIRGEFYMATGTGKKE' A
#
# COMPACT_ATOMS: atom_id res chain seq x y z
N MET A 1 -29.09 -18.54 -19.35
CA MET A 1 -27.62 -18.62 -19.14
C MET A 1 -26.78 -17.73 -20.07
N LEU A 2 -27.36 -17.03 -21.05
CA LEU A 2 -26.64 -16.10 -21.96
C LEU A 2 -26.18 -14.78 -21.30
N ALA A 3 -26.92 -14.25 -20.33
CA ALA A 3 -26.58 -12.97 -19.68
C ALA A 3 -25.27 -13.00 -18.86
N ARG A 4 -24.86 -14.18 -18.36
CA ARG A 4 -23.60 -14.34 -17.63
C ARG A 4 -22.39 -14.41 -18.56
N GLN A 5 -22.57 -14.87 -19.80
CA GLN A 5 -21.50 -14.89 -20.80
C GLN A 5 -21.27 -13.52 -21.42
N THR A 6 -22.34 -12.74 -21.66
CA THR A 6 -22.20 -11.36 -22.16
C THR A 6 -21.55 -10.44 -21.13
N ALA A 7 -21.84 -10.60 -19.84
CA ALA A 7 -21.19 -9.85 -18.76
C ALA A 7 -19.67 -10.15 -18.64
N ARG A 8 -19.23 -11.37 -18.95
CA ARG A 8 -17.80 -11.73 -18.97
C ARG A 8 -17.07 -11.13 -20.18
N LEU A 9 -17.72 -11.10 -21.35
CA LEU A 9 -17.21 -10.47 -22.57
C LEU A 9 -17.09 -8.94 -22.43
N ALA A 10 -18.10 -8.28 -21.87
CA ALA A 10 -18.07 -6.82 -21.63
C ALA A 10 -17.04 -6.38 -20.57
N ARG A 11 -16.66 -7.28 -19.65
CA ARG A 11 -15.62 -7.01 -18.64
C ARG A 11 -14.21 -7.05 -19.22
N GLN A 12 -13.96 -7.81 -20.30
CA GLN A 12 -12.62 -7.92 -20.89
C GLN A 12 -12.24 -6.73 -21.78
N THR A 13 -13.19 -6.04 -22.40
CA THR A 13 -12.91 -4.90 -23.29
C THR A 13 -12.50 -3.61 -22.56
N ARG A 14 -12.75 -3.49 -21.25
CA ARG A 14 -12.53 -2.24 -20.49
C ARG A 14 -11.21 -2.15 -19.71
N ALA A 15 -10.34 -3.16 -19.78
CA ALA A 15 -9.08 -3.16 -19.02
C ALA A 15 -7.84 -2.76 -19.86
N TYR A 16 -7.85 -2.98 -21.17
CA TYR A 16 -6.67 -2.75 -22.02
C TYR A 16 -6.55 -1.32 -22.58
N SER A 17 -7.65 -0.57 -22.66
CA SER A 17 -7.65 0.80 -23.20
C SER A 17 -7.12 1.85 -22.21
N GLY A 18 -7.16 1.57 -20.91
CA GLY A 18 -6.79 2.52 -19.86
C GLY A 18 -5.30 2.57 -19.49
N LEU A 19 -4.45 1.71 -20.06
CA LEU A 19 -3.00 1.74 -19.84
C LEU A 19 -2.25 2.52 -20.92
N VAL A 20 -2.83 2.63 -22.12
CA VAL A 20 -2.23 3.33 -23.27
C VAL A 20 -2.59 4.83 -23.29
N ASN A 21 -3.75 5.21 -22.71
CA ASN A 21 -4.27 6.58 -22.72
C ASN A 21 -4.07 7.35 -21.40
N LYS A 22 -3.20 6.88 -20.49
CA LYS A 22 -2.86 7.67 -19.29
C LYS A 22 -1.82 8.73 -19.66
N GLU A 23 -2.05 9.97 -19.21
CA GLU A 23 -1.05 11.02 -19.34
C GLU A 23 0.27 10.56 -18.72
N SER A 24 1.37 10.80 -19.45
CA SER A 24 2.71 10.42 -19.01
C SER A 24 3.14 11.32 -17.85
N HIS A 25 3.35 10.72 -16.68
CA HIS A 25 3.86 11.39 -15.49
C HIS A 25 5.40 11.44 -15.44
N ILE A 26 6.09 10.86 -16.43
CA ILE A 26 7.55 10.66 -16.42
C ILE A 26 8.29 11.99 -16.31
N VAL A 27 7.90 13.01 -17.09
CA VAL A 27 8.57 14.32 -17.08
C VAL A 27 8.34 15.04 -15.75
N ALA A 28 7.12 14.95 -15.20
CA ALA A 28 6.78 15.52 -13.91
C ALA A 28 7.58 14.86 -12.78
N ASP A 29 7.70 13.54 -12.81
CA ASP A 29 8.51 12.78 -11.85
C ASP A 29 9.99 13.12 -11.98
N GLN A 30 10.56 13.17 -13.19
CA GLN A 30 11.95 13.57 -13.40
C GLN A 30 12.23 14.96 -12.81
N LYS A 31 11.34 15.92 -13.04
CA LYS A 31 11.43 17.25 -12.43
C LYS A 31 11.35 17.17 -10.90
N LEU A 32 10.39 16.42 -10.35
CA LEU A 32 10.22 16.24 -8.91
C LEU A 32 11.51 15.67 -8.27
N PHE A 33 12.06 14.62 -8.86
CA PHE A 33 13.25 13.96 -8.33
C PHE A 33 14.54 14.78 -8.51
N ALA A 34 14.62 15.66 -9.51
CA ALA A 34 15.78 16.54 -9.69
C ALA A 34 15.72 17.82 -8.85
N THR A 35 14.52 18.36 -8.58
CA THR A 35 14.36 19.71 -7.99
C THR A 35 14.05 19.71 -6.50
N VAL A 36 13.33 18.70 -6.00
CA VAL A 36 12.91 18.68 -4.59
C VAL A 36 14.03 18.11 -3.72
N LYS A 37 14.49 18.93 -2.76
CA LYS A 37 15.47 18.55 -1.74
C LYS A 37 14.79 17.84 -0.56
N ARG A 38 14.26 16.64 -0.83
CA ARG A 38 13.76 15.70 0.18
C ARG A 38 14.41 14.32 -0.05
N PRO A 39 14.56 13.48 0.98
CA PRO A 39 14.96 12.09 0.81
C PRO A 39 14.10 11.36 -0.21
N THR A 40 14.70 10.44 -0.97
CA THR A 40 14.06 9.76 -2.11
C THR A 40 12.78 9.01 -1.74
N TYR A 41 12.66 8.56 -0.49
CA TYR A 41 11.51 7.81 0.03
C TYR A 41 10.36 8.69 0.56
N ILE A 42 10.49 10.04 0.54
CA ILE A 42 9.43 10.99 0.93
C ILE A 42 9.30 12.16 -0.06
N LYS A 43 9.58 11.91 -1.34
CA LYS A 43 9.60 12.97 -2.35
C LYS A 43 8.20 13.37 -2.80
N ARG A 44 7.28 12.41 -2.92
CA ARG A 44 5.88 12.67 -3.27
C ARG A 44 5.11 12.98 -2.01
N ASP A 45 4.06 13.80 -2.13
CA ASP A 45 3.20 14.13 -0.99
C ASP A 45 2.41 12.90 -0.50
N SER A 46 2.20 11.89 -1.36
CA SER A 46 1.63 10.59 -0.99
C SER A 46 2.55 9.71 -0.13
N ASP A 47 3.86 9.98 -0.14
CA ASP A 47 4.83 9.11 0.54
C ASP A 47 4.78 9.28 2.06
N VAL A 48 4.44 10.47 2.55
CA VAL A 48 4.31 10.77 3.98
C VAL A 48 3.21 9.95 4.67
N PRO A 49 1.94 9.94 4.18
CA PRO A 49 0.91 9.10 4.79
C PRO A 49 1.23 7.61 4.65
N LEU A 50 1.85 7.18 3.54
CA LEU A 50 2.27 5.79 3.35
C LEU A 50 3.31 5.37 4.39
N LEU A 51 4.37 6.16 4.56
CA LEU A 51 5.42 5.92 5.54
C LEU A 51 4.87 5.94 6.96
N THR A 52 3.99 6.89 7.26
CA THR A 52 3.33 6.98 8.57
C THR A 52 2.53 5.72 8.86
N GLY A 53 1.74 5.23 7.90
CA GLY A 53 1.00 3.98 8.03
C GLY A 53 1.91 2.77 8.29
N MET A 54 3.03 2.68 7.59
CA MET A 54 4.03 1.62 7.80
C MET A 54 4.63 1.66 9.20
N LEU A 55 5.02 2.84 9.68
CA LEU A 55 5.62 3.01 11.00
C LEU A 55 4.63 2.71 12.13
N VAL A 56 3.36 3.13 11.98
CA VAL A 56 2.29 2.79 12.94
C VAL A 56 2.06 1.29 12.98
N GLY A 57 1.95 0.63 11.82
CA GLY A 57 1.81 -0.82 11.75
C GLY A 57 2.98 -1.57 12.41
N LEU A 58 4.20 -1.10 12.18
CA LEU A 58 5.41 -1.66 12.79
C LEU A 58 5.40 -1.49 14.32
N GLY A 59 5.04 -0.29 14.81
CA GLY A 59 4.93 -0.03 16.25
C GLY A 59 3.89 -0.94 16.93
N LEU A 60 2.72 -1.10 16.32
CA LEU A 60 1.69 -2.02 16.83
C LEU A 60 2.15 -3.48 16.84
N GLY A 61 2.88 -3.91 15.80
CA GLY A 61 3.49 -5.24 15.75
C GLY A 61 4.51 -5.44 16.87
N PHE A 62 5.36 -4.44 17.13
CA PHE A 62 6.37 -4.49 18.18
C PHE A 62 5.74 -4.60 19.58
N VAL A 63 4.68 -3.84 19.84
CA VAL A 63 3.92 -3.95 21.10
C VAL A 63 3.33 -5.35 21.29
N GLN A 64 2.80 -5.96 20.22
CA GLN A 64 2.29 -7.32 20.29
C GLN A 64 3.38 -8.36 20.57
N ILE A 65 4.59 -8.18 20.02
CA ILE A 65 5.74 -9.03 20.32
C ILE A 65 6.07 -8.95 21.81
N ILE A 66 6.27 -7.73 22.35
CA ILE A 66 6.58 -7.53 23.78
C ILE A 66 5.49 -8.14 24.67
N ARG A 67 4.22 -7.92 24.31
CA ARG A 67 3.09 -8.50 25.06
C ARG A 67 3.11 -10.02 25.03
N GLY A 68 3.43 -10.62 23.88
CA GLY A 68 3.57 -12.06 23.72
C GLY A 68 4.68 -12.62 24.62
N GLU A 69 5.87 -12.03 24.56
CA GLU A 69 7.01 -12.38 25.40
C GLU A 69 6.67 -12.29 26.90
N PHE A 70 5.99 -11.22 27.32
CA PHE A 70 5.57 -11.04 28.71
C PHE A 70 4.59 -12.13 29.18
N TYR A 71 3.59 -12.48 28.37
CA TYR A 71 2.64 -13.54 28.71
C TYR A 71 3.30 -14.93 28.70
N MET A 72 4.24 -15.18 27.79
CA MET A 72 5.02 -16.42 27.78
C MET A 72 5.89 -16.53 29.03
N ALA A 73 6.56 -15.44 29.44
CA ALA A 73 7.42 -15.41 30.62
C ALA A 73 6.63 -15.57 31.93
N THR A 74 5.43 -14.99 32.03
CA THR A 74 4.60 -15.05 33.24
C THR A 74 3.62 -16.23 33.25
N GLY A 75 3.50 -16.98 32.15
CA GLY A 75 2.56 -18.10 32.02
C GLY A 75 1.08 -17.69 32.06
N THR A 76 0.76 -16.42 31.85
CA THR A 76 -0.59 -15.84 31.93
C THR A 76 -1.23 -15.66 30.54
N GLY A 77 -2.52 -15.29 30.48
CA GLY A 77 -3.17 -14.91 29.21
C GLY A 77 -3.57 -16.07 28.29
N LYS A 78 -3.59 -17.31 28.80
CA LYS A 78 -4.17 -18.45 28.09
C LYS A 78 -5.69 -18.28 27.99
N LYS A 79 -6.28 -18.64 26.85
CA LYS A 79 -7.73 -18.84 26.78
C LYS A 79 -8.06 -20.12 27.54
N GLU A 80 -9.12 -20.07 28.33
CA GLU A 80 -9.78 -21.26 28.90
C GLU A 80 -10.23 -22.22 27.79
#